data_AF-A0A645B5T4-F1
#
_entry.id   AF-A0A645B5T4-F1
#
_cell.length_a   1.000
_cell.length_b   1.000
_cell.length_c   1.000
_cell.angle_alpha   90.00
_cell.angle_beta   90.00
_cell.angle_gamma   90.00
#
_symmetry.space_group_name_H-M   'P 1'
#
loop_
_entity.id
_entity.type
_entity.pdbx_description
1 polymer ?
#
loop_
_entity_poly.entity_id
_entity_poly.type
_entity_poly.pdbx_seq_one_letter_code
_entity_poly.pdbx_strand_id
1 'polypeptide(L)'
;MSGGTLIAAGSLGMVQTPSSSSKLNTINVSLTSQEANTLIRVESENGDDVVTFSPTKTYSSVVICTPNIKSNETYKVYVGGSCSGEEKDGLYSGGSYTKGIEVGSSKISDVITSITQDGVSSNSNQPGGGGGNRDENMTPPSGNNSSMENM
;
A
#
# COMPACT_ATOMS: atom_id res chain seq x y z
N MET A 1 9.45 19.55 -13.43
CA MET A 1 8.76 18.83 -14.52
C MET A 1 7.28 19.12 -14.39
N SER A 2 6.66 19.75 -15.38
CA SER A 2 5.31 20.32 -15.29
C SER A 2 4.41 19.69 -16.35
N GLY A 3 3.53 18.77 -15.95
CA GLY A 3 2.36 18.39 -16.76
C GLY A 3 2.18 16.92 -17.13
N GLY A 4 2.91 15.97 -16.53
CA GLY A 4 2.73 14.54 -16.82
C GLY A 4 2.00 13.79 -15.71
N THR A 5 1.15 12.84 -16.09
CA THR A 5 0.68 11.76 -15.20
C THR A 5 1.70 10.63 -15.25
N LEU A 6 2.17 10.18 -14.09
CA LEU A 6 3.04 9.01 -13.95
C LEU A 6 2.36 8.00 -13.03
N ILE A 7 2.17 6.79 -13.53
CA ILE A 7 1.62 5.66 -12.79
C ILE A 7 2.59 4.51 -12.95
N ALA A 8 3.08 3.98 -11.83
CA ALA A 8 4.01 2.86 -11.80
C ALA A 8 3.48 1.79 -10.85
N ALA A 9 3.23 0.59 -11.35
CA ALA A 9 2.89 -0.57 -10.54
C ALA A 9 4.04 -1.59 -10.59
N GLY A 10 4.38 -2.16 -9.44
CA GLY A 10 5.46 -3.13 -9.33
C GLY A 10 5.41 -3.91 -8.03
N SER A 11 6.45 -4.71 -7.80
CA SER A 11 6.67 -5.41 -6.54
C SER A 11 7.29 -4.46 -5.50
N LEU A 12 7.01 -4.70 -4.22
CA LEU A 12 7.43 -3.86 -3.07
C LEU A 12 8.96 -3.70 -2.92
N GLY A 13 9.77 -4.39 -3.73
CA GLY A 13 11.25 -4.34 -3.70
C GLY A 13 11.92 -3.47 -4.76
N MET A 14 11.18 -2.81 -5.66
CA MET A 14 11.77 -2.03 -6.78
C MET A 14 11.18 -0.62 -6.96
N VAL A 15 10.48 -0.10 -5.95
CA VAL A 15 9.86 1.23 -6.05
C VAL A 15 10.94 2.30 -5.95
N GLN A 16 11.25 2.94 -7.08
CA GLN A 16 11.97 4.21 -7.10
C GLN A 16 10.96 5.34 -7.21
N THR A 17 10.70 6.02 -6.10
CA THR A 17 9.92 7.25 -6.08
C THR A 17 10.72 8.35 -6.79
N PRO A 18 10.14 9.10 -7.75
CA PRO A 18 10.83 10.24 -8.35
C PRO A 18 11.23 11.23 -7.25
N SER A 19 12.44 11.80 -7.36
CA SER A 19 12.97 12.79 -6.41
C SER A 19 11.96 13.92 -6.17
N SER A 20 11.79 14.33 -4.91
CA SER A 20 10.80 15.30 -4.35
C SER A 20 10.82 16.73 -4.92
N SER A 21 11.38 16.93 -6.12
CA SER A 21 11.43 18.20 -6.86
C SER A 21 10.18 18.45 -7.72
N SER A 22 9.26 17.47 -7.84
CA SER A 22 8.00 17.64 -8.57
C SER A 22 6.95 18.35 -7.72
N LYS A 23 6.34 19.41 -8.28
CA LYS A 23 5.19 20.14 -7.70
C LYS A 23 3.86 19.36 -7.80
N LEU A 24 3.93 18.06 -8.11
CA LEU A 24 2.78 17.21 -8.34
C LEU A 24 2.64 16.26 -7.17
N ASN A 25 1.42 16.16 -6.65
CA ASN A 25 1.12 15.31 -5.52
C ASN A 25 1.27 13.85 -5.94
N THR A 26 1.90 13.06 -5.08
CA THR A 26 2.22 11.65 -5.31
C THR A 26 1.56 10.81 -4.23
N ILE A 27 0.80 9.81 -4.64
CA ILE A 27 0.23 8.79 -3.76
C ILE A 27 1.03 7.52 -3.95
N ASN A 28 1.66 7.03 -2.89
CA ASN A 28 2.28 5.73 -2.84
C ASN A 28 1.32 4.75 -2.17
N VAL A 29 0.86 3.75 -2.91
CA VAL A 29 -0.02 2.70 -2.42
C VAL A 29 0.78 1.43 -2.20
N SER A 30 0.75 0.90 -0.98
CA SER A 30 1.31 -0.40 -0.62
C SER A 30 0.16 -1.38 -0.41
N LEU A 31 0.18 -2.46 -1.18
CA LEU A 31 -0.88 -3.47 -1.23
C LEU A 31 -0.31 -4.85 -0.89
N THR A 32 -1.20 -5.78 -0.54
CA THR A 32 -0.84 -7.19 -0.54
C THR A 32 -0.63 -7.63 -1.99
N SER A 33 0.09 -8.73 -2.24
CA SER A 33 0.38 -9.20 -3.60
C SER A 33 -0.92 -9.40 -4.39
N GLN A 34 -1.16 -8.54 -5.38
CA GLN A 34 -2.29 -8.59 -6.28
C GLN A 34 -1.92 -9.33 -7.56
N GLU A 35 -2.89 -10.07 -8.11
CA GLU A 35 -2.73 -10.76 -9.38
C GLU A 35 -2.70 -9.77 -10.55
N ALA A 36 -2.12 -10.19 -11.68
CA ALA A 36 -2.18 -9.43 -12.91
C ALA A 36 -3.63 -9.19 -13.35
N ASN A 37 -3.90 -8.04 -13.96
CA ASN A 37 -5.22 -7.57 -14.37
C ASN A 37 -6.18 -7.26 -13.20
N THR A 38 -5.69 -7.27 -11.96
CA THR A 38 -6.45 -6.75 -10.83
C THR A 38 -6.50 -5.24 -10.94
N LEU A 39 -7.70 -4.68 -11.11
CA LEU A 39 -7.88 -3.24 -11.24
C LEU A 39 -7.61 -2.52 -9.90
N ILE A 40 -6.94 -1.38 -9.96
CA ILE A 40 -6.77 -0.45 -8.86
C ILE A 40 -7.41 0.89 -9.25
N ARG A 41 -8.22 1.44 -8.35
CA ARG A 41 -8.85 2.74 -8.54
C ARG A 41 -8.57 3.66 -7.36
N VAL A 42 -8.25 4.91 -7.68
CA VAL A 42 -8.23 6.02 -6.76
C VAL A 42 -9.42 6.92 -7.07
N GLU A 43 -10.31 7.08 -6.09
CA GLU A 43 -11.42 8.02 -6.18
C GLU A 43 -11.33 9.10 -5.10
N SER A 44 -11.88 10.27 -5.40
CA SER A 44 -12.03 11.35 -4.43
C SER A 44 -13.05 10.97 -3.36
N GLU A 45 -13.07 11.70 -2.24
CA GLU A 45 -14.13 11.56 -1.23
C GLU A 45 -15.56 11.72 -1.81
N ASN A 46 -15.69 12.48 -2.90
CA ASN A 46 -16.96 12.70 -3.61
C ASN A 46 -17.34 11.54 -4.54
N GLY A 47 -16.45 10.56 -4.73
CA GLY A 47 -16.63 9.42 -5.65
C GLY A 47 -16.20 9.71 -7.09
N ASP A 48 -15.51 10.83 -7.35
CA ASP A 48 -14.98 11.14 -8.66
C ASP A 48 -13.81 10.21 -9.01
N ASP A 49 -13.74 9.76 -10.27
CA ASP A 49 -12.58 9.03 -10.77
C ASP A 49 -11.36 9.94 -10.86
N VAL A 50 -10.29 9.58 -10.15
CA VAL A 50 -9.01 10.28 -10.26
C VAL A 50 -8.08 9.47 -11.16
N VAL A 51 -7.95 8.18 -10.87
CA VAL A 51 -7.13 7.22 -11.63
C VAL A 51 -7.76 5.83 -11.52
N THR A 52 -7.96 5.17 -12.66
CA THR A 52 -8.35 3.76 -12.73
C THR A 52 -7.33 3.00 -13.58
N PHE A 53 -6.57 2.08 -13.00
CA PHE A 53 -5.45 1.40 -13.65
C PHE A 53 -5.51 -0.12 -13.43
N SER A 54 -5.16 -0.91 -14.43
CA SER A 54 -5.09 -2.37 -14.36
C SER A 54 -3.69 -2.84 -14.79
N PRO A 55 -2.82 -3.18 -13.84
CA PRO A 55 -1.48 -3.66 -14.14
C PRO A 55 -1.52 -5.01 -14.87
N THR A 56 -0.77 -5.17 -15.95
CA THR A 56 -0.68 -6.44 -16.71
C THR A 56 0.18 -7.50 -16.03
N LYS A 57 0.81 -7.17 -14.90
CA LYS A 57 1.66 -8.06 -14.09
C LYS A 57 1.22 -8.01 -12.63
N THR A 58 1.62 -9.02 -11.87
CA THR A 58 1.45 -9.02 -10.42
C THR A 58 2.13 -7.82 -9.79
N TYR A 59 1.47 -7.22 -8.81
CA TYR A 59 1.92 -5.97 -8.20
C TYR A 59 1.55 -5.95 -6.72
N SER A 60 2.34 -5.21 -5.95
CA SER A 60 2.12 -5.01 -4.51
C SER A 60 2.44 -3.57 -4.10
N SER A 61 2.91 -2.74 -5.02
CA SER A 61 3.08 -1.31 -4.83
C SER A 61 2.67 -0.56 -6.08
N VAL A 62 2.00 0.57 -5.89
CA VAL A 62 1.57 1.46 -6.97
C VAL A 62 1.90 2.90 -6.59
N VAL A 63 2.66 3.60 -7.42
CA VAL A 63 2.96 5.02 -7.26
C VAL A 63 2.21 5.81 -8.33
N ILE A 64 1.42 6.78 -7.89
CA ILE A 64 0.55 7.59 -8.74
C ILE A 64 0.90 9.05 -8.51
N CYS A 65 1.34 9.73 -9.57
CA CYS A 65 1.65 11.15 -9.59
C CYS A 65 0.84 11.80 -10.71
N THR A 66 -0.09 12.69 -10.36
CA THR A 66 -0.94 13.38 -11.35
C THR A 66 -1.33 14.77 -10.86
N PRO A 67 -1.47 15.77 -11.74
CA PRO A 67 -2.06 17.06 -11.40
C PRO A 67 -3.52 16.99 -10.96
N ASN A 68 -4.20 15.85 -11.20
CA ASN A 68 -5.59 15.65 -10.76
C ASN A 68 -5.71 15.45 -9.24
N ILE A 69 -4.62 15.06 -8.56
CA ILE A 69 -4.58 14.93 -7.11
C ILE A 69 -4.35 16.31 -6.50
N LYS A 70 -5.29 16.75 -5.66
CA LYS A 70 -5.25 18.03 -4.97
C LYS A 70 -4.80 17.86 -3.53
N SER A 71 -4.10 18.85 -3.00
CA SER A 71 -3.77 18.91 -1.58
C SER A 71 -5.02 19.21 -0.76
N ASN A 72 -5.01 18.75 0.49
CA ASN A 72 -6.10 18.89 1.47
C ASN A 72 -7.39 18.14 1.10
N GLU A 73 -7.36 17.24 0.11
CA GLU A 73 -8.45 16.32 -0.23
C GLU A 73 -8.17 14.90 0.26
N THR A 74 -9.24 14.17 0.56
CA THR A 74 -9.20 12.75 0.93
C THR A 74 -9.40 11.90 -0.32
N TYR A 75 -8.53 10.91 -0.51
CA TYR A 75 -8.66 9.91 -1.56
C TYR A 75 -8.80 8.52 -0.98
N LYS A 76 -9.59 7.70 -1.66
CA LYS A 76 -9.84 6.31 -1.33
C LYS A 76 -9.27 5.42 -2.41
N VAL A 77 -8.63 4.34 -2.00
CA VAL A 77 -8.08 3.35 -2.90
C VAL A 77 -8.94 2.09 -2.84
N TYR A 78 -9.30 1.60 -4.01
CA TYR A 78 -10.03 0.37 -4.21
C TYR A 78 -9.21 -0.58 -5.08
N VAL A 79 -9.28 -1.87 -4.77
CA VAL A 79 -8.63 -2.93 -5.53
C VAL A 79 -9.67 -3.98 -5.94
N GLY A 80 -9.51 -4.54 -7.12
CA GLY A 80 -10.48 -5.38 -7.79
C GLY A 80 -11.60 -4.57 -8.44
N GLY A 81 -12.78 -5.17 -8.56
CA GLY A 81 -13.88 -4.58 -9.31
C GLY A 81 -13.66 -4.67 -10.81
N SER A 82 -14.41 -3.86 -11.56
CA SER A 82 -14.36 -3.85 -13.03
C SER A 82 -14.70 -2.48 -13.58
N CYS A 83 -14.05 -2.07 -14.66
CA CYS A 83 -14.37 -0.84 -15.38
C CYS A 83 -14.74 -1.17 -16.82
N SER A 84 -15.84 -0.62 -17.32
CA SER A 84 -16.25 -0.73 -18.73
C SER A 84 -15.67 0.38 -19.63
N GLY A 85 -14.77 1.20 -19.10
CA GLY A 85 -14.10 2.28 -19.81
C GLY A 85 -13.15 1.80 -20.90
N GLU A 86 -12.61 2.77 -21.66
CA GLU A 86 -11.55 2.49 -22.62
C GLU A 86 -10.23 2.27 -21.89
N GLU A 87 -9.64 1.09 -22.06
CA GLU A 87 -8.32 0.75 -21.52
C GLU A 87 -7.23 1.11 -22.54
N LYS A 88 -6.24 1.88 -22.08
CA LYS A 88 -5.03 2.19 -22.84
C LYS A 88 -3.81 2.00 -21.96
N ASP A 89 -2.97 1.03 -22.32
CA ASP A 89 -1.76 0.70 -21.56
C ASP A 89 -2.07 0.36 -20.08
N GLY A 90 -3.20 -0.28 -19.81
CA GLY A 90 -3.72 -0.55 -18.47
C GLY A 90 -4.46 0.62 -17.81
N LEU A 91 -4.38 1.84 -18.33
CA LEU A 91 -5.12 3.00 -17.79
C LEU A 91 -6.52 3.07 -18.40
N TYR A 92 -7.54 3.07 -17.55
CA TYR A 92 -8.93 3.23 -17.98
C TYR A 92 -9.32 4.70 -18.02
N SER A 93 -10.11 5.07 -19.03
CA SER A 93 -10.72 6.39 -19.16
C SER A 93 -12.22 6.27 -19.46
N GLY A 94 -13.04 6.96 -18.67
CA GLY A 94 -14.50 6.94 -18.81
C GLY A 94 -15.14 5.59 -18.45
N GLY A 95 -16.41 5.41 -18.84
CA GLY A 95 -17.17 4.19 -18.58
C GLY A 95 -17.83 4.13 -17.19
N SER A 96 -18.33 2.95 -16.85
CA SER A 96 -18.91 2.66 -15.54
C SER A 96 -17.98 1.77 -14.73
N TYR A 97 -17.68 2.21 -13.52
CA TYR A 97 -16.86 1.45 -12.58
C TYR A 97 -17.75 0.71 -11.57
N THR A 98 -17.49 -0.59 -11.42
CA THR A 98 -18.06 -1.43 -10.37
C THR A 98 -17.07 -1.48 -9.20
N LYS A 99 -17.50 -1.00 -8.03
CA LYS A 99 -16.64 -0.88 -6.85
C LYS A 99 -16.05 -2.22 -6.43
N GLY A 100 -14.73 -2.26 -6.32
CA GLY A 100 -13.97 -3.33 -5.68
C GLY A 100 -13.92 -3.18 -4.16
N ILE A 101 -12.89 -3.78 -3.55
CA ILE A 101 -12.64 -3.76 -2.11
C ILE A 101 -11.88 -2.49 -1.76
N GLU A 102 -12.37 -1.73 -0.78
CA GLU A 102 -11.62 -0.59 -0.24
C GLU A 102 -10.40 -1.11 0.53
N VAL A 103 -9.21 -0.66 0.12
CA VAL A 103 -7.95 -1.07 0.76
C VAL A 103 -7.43 -0.04 1.74
N GLY A 104 -7.84 1.23 1.58
CA GLY A 104 -7.46 2.30 2.49
C GLY A 104 -7.85 3.67 1.95
N SER A 105 -7.76 4.67 2.83
CA SER A 105 -7.98 6.06 2.47
C SER A 105 -6.99 6.97 3.20
N SER A 106 -6.63 8.09 2.59
CA SER A 106 -5.75 9.07 3.22
C SER A 106 -5.98 10.46 2.66
N LYS A 107 -5.69 11.46 3.48
CA LYS A 107 -5.77 12.87 3.13
C LYS A 107 -4.42 13.38 2.68
N ILE A 108 -4.39 14.07 1.54
CA ILE A 108 -3.14 14.58 0.96
C ILE A 108 -2.71 15.86 1.68
N SER A 109 -1.92 15.74 2.75
CA SER A 109 -1.31 16.89 3.43
C SER A 109 0.01 17.31 2.77
N ASP A 110 0.74 16.34 2.24
CA ASP A 110 2.12 16.49 1.77
C ASP A 110 2.23 16.20 0.28
N VAL A 111 3.38 16.57 -0.31
CA VAL A 111 3.70 16.24 -1.70
C VAL A 111 3.67 14.73 -1.94
N ILE A 112 4.02 13.93 -0.93
CA ILE A 112 4.01 12.47 -0.99
C ILE A 112 3.12 11.96 0.15
N THR A 113 2.05 11.25 -0.18
CA THR A 113 1.17 10.58 0.79
C THR A 113 1.24 9.08 0.56
N SER A 114 1.38 8.30 1.63
CA SER A 114 1.41 6.84 1.57
C SER A 114 0.11 6.25 2.09
N ILE A 115 -0.44 5.28 1.36
CA ILE A 115 -1.63 4.50 1.72
C ILE A 115 -1.22 3.05 1.76
N THR A 116 -1.47 2.38 2.87
CA THR A 116 -1.11 0.98 3.06
C THR A 116 -2.36 0.17 3.34
N GLN A 117 -2.54 -0.93 2.60
CA GLN A 117 -3.64 -1.86 2.83
C GLN A 117 -3.46 -2.60 4.16
N ASP A 118 -4.56 -2.80 4.89
CA ASP A 118 -4.57 -3.64 6.09
C ASP A 118 -4.08 -5.06 5.78
N GLY A 119 -3.09 -5.52 6.54
CA GLY A 119 -2.43 -6.83 6.34
C GLY A 119 -1.18 -6.78 5.47
N VAL A 120 -0.82 -5.63 4.90
CA VAL A 120 0.51 -5.42 4.33
C VAL A 120 1.50 -5.28 5.47
N SER A 121 2.45 -6.21 5.56
CA SER A 121 3.63 -6.06 6.42
C SER A 121 4.55 -5.00 5.82
N SER A 122 4.12 -3.74 5.89
CA SER A 122 5.00 -2.61 5.62
C SER A 122 5.88 -2.45 6.85
N ASN A 123 7.16 -2.76 6.71
CA ASN A 123 8.20 -2.49 7.70
C ASN A 123 8.45 -0.96 7.88
N SER A 124 7.40 -0.16 7.83
CA SER A 124 7.44 1.31 7.78
C SER A 124 6.21 1.90 8.46
N ASN A 125 5.94 1.50 9.71
CA ASN A 125 5.74 2.44 10.82
C ASN A 125 5.57 1.69 12.16
N GLN A 126 6.67 1.24 12.75
CA GLN A 126 6.71 1.08 14.20
C GLN A 126 8.04 1.63 14.72
N PRO A 127 8.04 2.77 15.45
CA PRO A 127 9.18 3.12 16.27
C PRO A 127 9.34 2.03 17.34
N GLY A 128 10.43 1.28 17.27
CA GLY A 128 10.99 0.53 18.40
C GLY A 128 10.01 -0.32 19.20
N GLY A 129 9.42 -1.34 18.59
CA GLY A 129 8.79 -2.46 19.32
C GLY A 129 9.74 -3.66 19.35
N GLY A 130 10.89 -3.49 19.97
CA GLY A 130 11.89 -4.55 20.08
C GLY A 130 11.37 -5.72 20.91
N GLY A 131 11.59 -6.93 20.37
CA GLY A 131 11.99 -8.09 21.17
C GLY A 131 10.87 -8.80 21.90
N GLY A 132 10.55 -9.99 21.42
CA GLY A 132 9.54 -10.86 22.01
C GLY A 132 9.80 -11.23 23.47
N ASN A 133 8.71 -11.58 24.13
CA ASN A 133 8.66 -12.57 25.20
C ASN A 133 7.22 -13.07 25.24
N ARG A 134 6.93 -14.07 24.40
CA ARG A 134 5.81 -14.99 24.56
C ARG A 134 6.40 -16.38 24.66
N ASP A 135 6.88 -16.72 25.85
CA ASP A 135 6.93 -18.11 26.28
C ASP A 135 6.17 -18.17 27.61
N GLU A 136 4.86 -18.37 27.49
CA GLU A 136 4.06 -18.83 28.60
C GLU A 136 4.12 -20.36 28.59
N ASN A 137 4.74 -20.90 29.64
CA ASN A 137 4.31 -22.11 30.33
C ASN A 137 4.95 -23.46 29.92
N MET A 138 6.10 -23.76 30.52
CA MET A 138 6.41 -25.12 31.01
C MET A 138 7.17 -25.06 32.36
N THR A 139 6.43 -25.14 33.47
CA THR A 139 6.95 -25.62 34.77
C THR A 139 6.75 -27.15 34.87
N PRO A 140 7.41 -27.92 35.76
CA PRO A 140 8.81 -27.97 36.23
C PRO A 140 9.42 -29.40 36.03
N PRO A 141 10.61 -29.73 36.59
CA PRO A 141 10.56 -30.64 37.73
C PRO A 141 11.49 -30.31 38.90
N SER A 142 11.01 -30.74 40.07
CA SER A 142 11.66 -30.86 41.37
C SER A 142 12.96 -31.68 41.34
N GLY A 143 13.92 -31.34 42.21
CA GLY A 143 14.99 -32.26 42.59
C GLY A 143 16.32 -31.63 42.97
N ASN A 144 16.36 -30.70 43.94
CA ASN A 144 17.62 -30.26 44.53
C ASN A 144 18.04 -31.28 45.61
N ASN A 145 18.72 -32.35 45.20
CA ASN A 145 19.42 -33.23 46.14
C ASN A 145 20.75 -32.57 46.51
N SER A 146 20.79 -32.11 47.76
CA SER A 146 21.98 -31.76 48.52
C SER A 146 23.02 -32.89 48.54
N SER A 147 24.28 -32.50 48.34
CA SER A 147 25.50 -33.09 48.91
C SER A 147 25.92 -34.49 48.45
N MET A 148 27.03 -34.55 47.70
CA MET A 148 28.03 -35.61 47.87
C MET A 148 29.43 -35.12 47.46
N GLU A 149 30.41 -35.35 48.34
CA GLU A 149 31.86 -35.10 48.23
C GLU A 149 32.54 -35.52 46.90
N ASN A 150 33.60 -34.79 46.49
CA ASN A 150 35.00 -35.25 46.58
C ASN A 150 35.95 -34.32 45.80
N MET A 151 36.89 -33.67 46.50
CA MET A 151 38.36 -33.70 46.30
C MET A 151 39.04 -32.80 47.33
#